data_AF-A0A962E3Y8-F1
#
_entry.id   AF-A0A962E3Y8-F1
#
_cell.length_a   1.000
_cell.length_b   1.000
_cell.length_c   1.000
_cell.angle_alpha   90.00
_cell.angle_beta   90.00
_cell.angle_gamma   90.00
#
_symmetry.space_group_name_H-M   'P 1'
#
loop_
_entity.id
_entity.type
_entity.pdbx_description
1 polymer ?
#
loop_
_entity_poly.entity_id
_entity_poly.type
_entity_poly.pdbx_seq_one_letter_code
_entity_poly.pdbx_strand_id
1 'polypeptide(L)'
;KTQRPQTIAWIIDQYAHVKKGDVIVRFDGVPFQLEVDAAEYEISKLQFSKNKKQREMDLSIEDFNNEEEVVNFEYLMAKKFNIDDPLLYTKIEMIEASDNEEFLEAKTQHLQKMESHYQDKSLSEVNLIDSQSEFQKSKIDVNRENLESLEIKAPHDGIVVLKKSWDDTIPQAGKSVFPGMKLASLPDLSS
;
A
#
# COMPACT_ATOMS: atom_id res chain seq x y z
N LYS A 1 4.55 -1.98 -23.11
CA LYS A 1 4.20 -3.01 -22.11
C LYS A 1 4.50 -4.38 -22.72
N THR A 2 5.56 -5.06 -22.30
CA THR A 2 5.84 -6.43 -22.71
C THR A 2 4.91 -7.33 -21.91
N GLN A 3 3.84 -7.82 -22.53
CA GLN A 3 2.90 -8.71 -21.85
C GLN A 3 3.55 -10.09 -21.68
N ARG A 4 3.44 -10.66 -20.47
CA ARG A 4 4.02 -11.97 -20.15
C ARG A 4 3.30 -13.07 -20.94
N PRO A 5 4.00 -14.13 -21.37
CA PRO A 5 3.35 -15.29 -21.96
C PRO A 5 2.41 -15.95 -20.95
N GLN A 6 1.27 -16.45 -21.42
CA GLN A 6 0.29 -17.18 -20.61
C GLN A 6 0.27 -18.66 -21.01
N THR A 7 0.14 -19.55 -20.04
CA THR A 7 0.06 -20.99 -20.29
C THR A 7 -1.39 -21.41 -20.49
N ILE A 8 -1.66 -22.21 -21.52
CA ILE A 8 -2.97 -22.80 -21.77
C ILE A 8 -3.20 -23.92 -20.75
N ALA A 9 -4.20 -23.80 -19.89
CA ALA A 9 -4.60 -24.86 -18.98
C ALA A 9 -5.47 -25.91 -19.69
N TRP A 10 -6.34 -25.44 -20.59
CA TRP A 10 -7.23 -26.30 -21.36
C TRP A 10 -7.61 -25.63 -22.69
N ILE A 11 -7.81 -26.44 -23.72
CA ILE A 11 -8.29 -25.99 -25.03
C ILE A 11 -9.21 -27.05 -25.64
N ILE A 12 -10.21 -26.59 -26.38
CA ILE A 12 -11.14 -27.46 -27.10
C ILE A 12 -10.44 -28.21 -28.25
N ASP A 13 -10.97 -29.39 -28.58
CA ASP A 13 -10.47 -30.19 -29.69
C ASP A 13 -10.66 -29.52 -31.06
N GLN A 14 -9.78 -29.88 -31.99
CA GLN A 14 -9.86 -29.46 -33.38
C GLN A 14 -11.18 -29.94 -34.01
N TYR A 15 -11.85 -29.07 -34.76
CA TYR A 15 -13.12 -29.33 -35.43
C TYR A 15 -14.31 -29.58 -34.50
N ALA A 16 -14.20 -29.22 -33.22
CA ALA A 16 -15.33 -29.28 -32.30
C ALA A 16 -16.41 -28.23 -32.66
N HIS A 17 -17.68 -28.63 -32.54
CA HIS A 17 -18.82 -27.73 -32.64
C HIS A 17 -19.00 -26.95 -31.34
N VAL A 18 -19.18 -25.63 -31.46
CA VAL A 18 -19.43 -24.73 -30.33
C VAL A 18 -20.62 -23.83 -30.60
N LYS A 19 -21.30 -23.43 -29.52
CA LYS A 19 -22.31 -22.38 -29.52
C LYS A 19 -21.70 -21.08 -29.00
N LYS A 20 -22.37 -19.96 -29.29
CA LYS A 20 -22.04 -18.66 -28.72
C LYS A 20 -21.92 -18.74 -27.20
N GLY A 21 -20.79 -18.27 -26.67
CA GLY A 21 -20.49 -18.25 -25.24
C GLY A 21 -19.73 -19.48 -24.73
N ASP A 22 -19.61 -20.55 -25.51
CA ASP A 22 -18.84 -21.74 -25.12
C ASP A 22 -17.36 -21.40 -24.99
N VAL A 23 -16.69 -21.97 -23.99
CA VAL A 23 -15.27 -21.76 -23.73
C VAL A 23 -14.45 -22.55 -24.76
N ILE A 24 -13.56 -21.84 -25.47
CA ILE A 24 -12.65 -22.41 -26.47
C ILE A 24 -11.27 -22.65 -25.84
N VAL A 25 -10.78 -21.68 -25.06
CA VAL A 25 -9.47 -21.72 -24.41
C VAL A 25 -9.63 -21.27 -22.97
N ARG A 26 -8.98 -21.97 -22.04
CA ARG A 26 -8.78 -21.54 -20.65
C ARG A 26 -7.29 -21.43 -20.37
N PHE A 27 -6.87 -20.30 -19.82
CA PHE A 27 -5.50 -20.06 -19.38
C PHE A 27 -5.29 -20.46 -17.91
N ASP A 28 -4.04 -20.74 -17.55
CA ASP A 28 -3.65 -21.02 -16.17
C ASP A 28 -3.73 -19.75 -15.31
N GLY A 29 -4.60 -19.79 -14.30
CA GLY A 29 -4.82 -18.70 -13.37
C GLY A 29 -3.93 -18.72 -12.13
N VAL A 30 -3.21 -19.83 -11.88
CA VAL A 30 -2.39 -20.00 -10.66
C VAL A 30 -1.39 -18.85 -10.48
N PRO A 31 -0.66 -18.38 -11.52
CA PRO A 31 0.27 -17.26 -11.35
C PRO A 31 -0.41 -15.95 -10.92
N PHE A 32 -1.60 -15.66 -11.45
CA PHE A 32 -2.35 -14.45 -11.08
C PHE A 32 -2.91 -14.55 -9.66
N GLN A 33 -3.41 -15.73 -9.27
CA GLN A 33 -3.88 -15.95 -7.91
C GLN A 33 -2.75 -15.80 -6.89
N LEU A 34 -1.56 -16.33 -7.19
CA LEU A 34 -0.39 -16.17 -6.32
C LEU A 34 0.01 -14.70 -6.14
N GLU A 35 -0.08 -13.89 -7.20
CA GLU A 35 0.18 -12.43 -7.12
C GLU A 35 -0.88 -11.70 -6.28
N VAL A 36 -2.15 -12.12 -6.36
CA VAL A 36 -3.22 -11.60 -5.47
C VAL A 36 -2.93 -11.97 -4.02
N ASP A 37 -2.68 -13.24 -3.73
CA ASP A 37 -2.43 -13.73 -2.37
C ASP A 37 -1.20 -13.04 -1.75
N ALA A 38 -0.13 -12.88 -2.54
CA ALA A 38 1.07 -12.17 -2.11
C ALA A 38 0.83 -10.68 -1.82
N ALA A 39 0.03 -10.01 -2.66
CA ALA A 39 -0.33 -8.61 -2.45
C ALA A 39 -1.24 -8.42 -1.22
N GLU A 40 -2.20 -9.33 -1.00
CA GLU A 40 -3.05 -9.35 0.19
C GLU A 40 -2.24 -9.56 1.49
N TYR A 41 -1.26 -10.47 1.44
CA TYR A 41 -0.32 -10.67 2.55
C TYR A 41 0.50 -9.40 2.84
N GLU A 42 1.03 -8.74 1.80
CA GLU A 42 1.80 -7.51 2.00
C GLU A 42 0.92 -6.38 2.55
N ILE A 43 -0.34 -6.24 2.11
CA ILE A 43 -1.30 -5.30 2.71
C ILE A 43 -1.47 -5.58 4.20
N SER A 44 -1.62 -6.85 4.58
CA SER A 44 -1.77 -7.23 5.99
C SER A 44 -0.54 -6.81 6.80
N LYS A 45 0.66 -7.05 6.29
CA LYS A 45 1.92 -6.61 6.91
C LYS A 45 2.04 -5.09 7.01
N LEU A 46 1.62 -4.35 5.98
CA LEU A 46 1.57 -2.89 5.99
C LEU A 46 0.58 -2.38 7.05
N GLN A 47 -0.59 -3.01 7.20
CA GLN A 47 -1.55 -2.67 8.25
C GLN A 47 -0.98 -2.88 9.66
N PHE A 48 -0.28 -4.00 9.91
CA PHE A 48 0.41 -4.20 11.18
C PHE A 48 1.47 -3.13 11.43
N SER A 49 2.23 -2.78 10.40
CA SER A 49 3.27 -1.73 10.48
C SER A 49 2.66 -0.36 10.77
N LYS A 50 1.56 -0.01 10.11
CA LYS A 50 0.79 1.22 10.37
C LYS A 50 0.29 1.27 11.82
N ASN A 51 -0.35 0.20 12.30
CA ASN A 51 -0.86 0.13 13.67
C ASN A 51 0.25 0.17 14.72
N LYS A 52 1.43 -0.38 14.43
CA LYS A 52 2.61 -0.24 15.29
C LYS A 52 3.08 1.20 15.32
N LYS A 53 3.25 1.82 14.16
CA LYS A 53 3.72 3.21 14.03
C LYS A 53 2.77 4.20 14.68
N GLN A 54 1.47 4.01 14.53
CA GLN A 54 0.45 4.84 15.18
C GLN A 54 0.57 4.76 16.70
N ARG A 55 0.70 3.55 17.26
CA ARG A 55 0.90 3.40 18.72
C ARG A 55 2.20 4.02 19.21
N GLU A 56 3.30 3.86 18.46
CA GLU A 56 4.56 4.54 18.77
C GLU A 56 4.42 6.06 18.73
N MET A 57 3.64 6.58 17.78
CA MET A 57 3.34 8.00 17.68
C MET A 57 2.55 8.49 18.89
N ASP A 58 1.47 7.80 19.24
CA ASP A 58 0.59 8.15 20.35
C ASP A 58 1.36 8.16 21.69
N LEU A 59 2.21 7.15 21.93
CA LEU A 59 3.06 7.09 23.13
C LEU A 59 4.06 8.24 23.19
N SER A 60 4.72 8.57 22.08
CA SER A 60 5.66 9.70 22.07
C SER A 60 4.97 11.05 22.26
N ILE A 61 3.75 11.23 21.72
CA ILE A 61 2.94 12.42 21.98
C ILE A 61 2.60 12.50 23.47
N GLU A 62 2.20 11.40 24.10
CA GLU A 62 1.97 11.35 25.54
C GLU A 62 3.23 11.71 26.35
N ASP A 63 4.40 11.20 25.97
CA ASP A 63 5.68 11.55 26.58
C ASP A 63 5.99 13.05 26.47
N PHE A 64 5.79 13.66 25.29
CA PHE A 64 5.96 15.11 25.11
C PHE A 64 5.00 15.91 25.99
N ASN A 65 3.71 15.53 26.04
CA ASN A 65 2.73 16.21 26.89
C ASN A 65 3.10 16.12 28.38
N ASN A 66 3.54 14.95 28.85
CA ASN A 66 4.00 14.79 30.22
C ASN A 66 5.22 15.66 30.53
N GLU A 67 6.17 15.76 29.60
CA GLU A 67 7.34 16.62 29.78
C GLU A 67 6.96 18.11 29.80
N GLU A 68 6.04 18.54 28.92
CA GLU A 68 5.50 19.89 28.92
C GLU A 68 4.77 20.23 30.22
N GLU A 69 3.98 19.31 30.77
CA GLU A 69 3.32 19.51 32.07
C GLU A 69 4.31 19.72 33.21
N VAL A 70 5.40 18.94 33.23
CA VAL A 70 6.48 19.09 34.23
C VAL A 70 7.16 20.45 34.08
N VAL A 71 7.53 20.85 32.86
CA VAL A 71 8.17 22.15 32.61
C VAL A 71 7.25 23.31 32.95
N ASN A 72 5.96 23.21 32.62
CA ASN A 72 4.97 24.22 32.98
C ASN A 72 4.80 24.32 34.51
N PHE A 73 4.83 23.20 35.23
CA PHE A 73 4.83 23.21 36.68
C PHE A 73 6.09 23.88 37.26
N GLU A 74 7.28 23.56 36.74
CA GLU A 74 8.54 24.21 37.11
C GLU A 74 8.46 25.72 36.88
N TYR A 75 7.92 26.16 35.75
CA TYR A 75 7.74 27.57 35.40
C TYR A 75 6.78 28.29 36.38
N LEU A 76 5.63 27.67 36.69
CA LEU A 76 4.68 28.22 37.66
C LEU A 76 5.29 28.32 39.07
N MET A 77 6.12 27.36 39.47
CA MET A 77 6.82 27.41 40.75
C MET A 77 7.89 28.51 40.74
N ALA A 78 8.71 28.60 39.70
CA ALA A 78 9.69 29.67 39.54
C ALA A 78 9.03 31.04 39.70
N LYS A 79 7.94 31.28 38.95
CA LYS A 79 7.18 32.53 39.00
C LYS A 79 6.52 32.83 40.35
N LYS A 80 6.06 31.79 41.06
CA LYS A 80 5.39 31.94 42.37
C LYS A 80 6.39 32.22 43.51
N PHE A 81 7.58 31.62 43.44
CA PHE A 81 8.60 31.75 44.47
C PHE A 81 9.60 32.88 44.19
N ASN A 82 9.53 33.51 43.03
CA ASN A 82 10.19 34.78 42.75
C ASN A 82 9.51 35.89 43.58
N ILE A 83 10.10 36.28 44.72
CA ILE A 83 9.62 37.44 45.48
C ILE A 83 10.36 38.67 44.93
N ASP A 84 9.68 39.51 44.16
CA ASP A 84 10.22 40.76 43.59
C ASP A 84 10.44 41.87 44.65
N ASP A 85 10.83 41.52 45.89
CA ASP A 85 11.16 42.50 46.92
C ASP A 85 12.68 42.75 46.95
N PRO A 86 13.17 43.93 46.50
CA PRO A 86 14.59 44.27 46.51
C PRO A 86 15.22 44.33 47.91
N LEU A 87 14.41 44.27 48.98
CA LEU A 87 14.87 44.21 50.37
C LEU A 87 15.12 42.77 50.85
N LEU A 88 14.61 41.76 50.15
CA LEU A 88 14.72 40.35 50.51
C LEU A 88 15.77 39.60 49.67
N TYR A 89 16.12 40.11 48.48
CA TYR A 89 17.11 39.50 47.58
C TYR A 89 18.25 40.43 47.18
N THR A 90 19.39 39.83 46.89
CA THR A 90 20.51 40.46 46.21
C THR A 90 20.22 40.60 44.70
N LYS A 91 20.93 41.51 44.02
CA LYS A 91 20.83 41.66 42.56
C LYS A 91 21.18 40.39 41.79
N ILE A 92 22.07 39.55 42.33
CA ILE A 92 22.48 38.29 41.69
C ILE A 92 21.32 37.30 41.73
N GLU A 93 20.65 37.16 42.88
CA GLU A 93 19.49 36.26 43.03
C GLU A 93 18.32 36.66 42.11
N MET A 94 18.10 37.97 41.90
CA MET A 94 17.09 38.45 40.93
C MET A 94 17.46 38.09 39.47
N ILE A 95 18.74 38.17 39.11
CA ILE A 95 19.21 37.78 37.76
C ILE A 95 19.05 36.27 37.57
N GLU A 96 19.47 35.46 38.55
CA GLU A 96 19.35 34.00 38.50
C GLU A 96 17.89 33.54 38.35
N ALA A 97 16.94 34.21 39.03
CA ALA A 97 15.53 33.89 38.89
C ALA A 97 14.98 34.25 37.49
N SER A 98 15.37 35.40 36.94
CA SER A 98 15.02 35.80 35.57
C SER A 98 15.59 34.85 34.51
N ASP A 99 16.87 34.47 34.64
CA ASP A 99 17.53 33.54 33.72
C ASP A 99 16.85 32.17 33.74
N ASN A 100 16.40 31.72 34.91
CA ASN A 100 15.66 30.46 35.05
C ASN A 100 14.28 30.51 34.39
N GLU A 101 13.55 31.62 34.51
CA GLU A 101 12.26 31.79 33.80
C GLU A 101 12.44 31.77 32.28
N GLU A 102 13.44 32.49 31.75
CA GLU A 102 13.76 32.51 30.32
C GLU A 102 14.17 31.11 29.82
N PHE A 103 14.97 30.38 30.61
CA PHE A 103 15.35 29.01 30.31
C PHE A 103 14.13 28.07 30.21
N LEU A 104 13.19 28.15 31.15
CA LEU A 104 11.98 27.31 31.16
C LEU A 104 11.03 27.65 30.00
N GLU A 105 10.92 28.93 29.64
CA GLU A 105 10.18 29.35 28.44
C GLU A 105 10.83 28.78 27.16
N ALA A 106 12.14 28.93 27.01
CA ALA A 106 12.87 28.38 25.86
C ALA A 106 12.77 26.85 25.78
N LYS A 107 12.80 26.16 26.93
CA LYS A 107 12.59 24.71 27.01
C LYS A 107 11.21 24.31 26.53
N THR A 108 10.16 25.04 26.95
CA THR A 108 8.78 24.80 26.51
C THR A 108 8.64 24.95 24.99
N GLN A 109 9.16 26.06 24.43
CA GLN A 109 9.13 26.27 22.97
C GLN A 109 9.90 25.20 22.20
N HIS A 110 11.00 24.70 22.78
CA HIS A 110 11.77 23.62 22.18
C HIS A 110 10.99 22.30 22.16
N LEU A 111 10.32 21.94 23.27
CA LEU A 111 9.48 20.74 23.37
C LEU A 111 8.33 20.76 22.35
N GLN A 112 7.59 21.87 22.29
CA GLN A 112 6.50 22.05 21.32
C GLN A 112 6.98 21.89 19.87
N LYS A 113 8.16 22.46 19.56
CA LYS A 113 8.76 22.33 18.23
C LYS A 113 9.18 20.88 17.95
N MET A 114 9.74 20.18 18.94
CA MET A 114 10.10 18.76 18.80
C MET A 114 8.87 17.88 18.60
N GLU A 115 7.81 18.11 19.38
CA GLU A 115 6.54 17.40 19.26
C GLU A 115 5.95 17.58 17.85
N SER A 116 5.81 18.83 17.39
CA SER A 116 5.29 19.14 16.06
C SER A 116 6.13 18.50 14.95
N HIS A 117 7.46 18.60 15.01
CA HIS A 117 8.33 17.93 14.03
C HIS A 117 8.19 16.40 14.06
N TYR A 118 8.03 15.81 15.24
CA TYR A 118 7.84 14.38 15.39
C TYR A 118 6.48 13.92 14.84
N GLN A 119 5.41 14.67 15.10
CA GLN A 119 4.08 14.42 14.56
C GLN A 119 4.09 14.48 13.03
N ASP A 120 4.63 15.55 12.44
CA ASP A 120 4.72 15.72 10.98
C ASP A 120 5.49 14.56 10.31
N LYS A 121 6.63 14.18 10.91
CA LYS A 121 7.43 13.05 10.44
C LYS A 121 6.65 11.74 10.53
N SER A 122 6.00 11.48 11.66
CA SER A 122 5.25 10.23 11.89
C SER A 122 4.05 10.12 10.96
N LEU A 123 3.30 11.22 10.75
CA LEU A 123 2.21 11.29 9.77
C LEU A 123 2.71 11.03 8.34
N SER A 124 3.86 11.58 7.98
CA SER A 124 4.48 11.34 6.67
C SER A 124 4.85 9.86 6.47
N GLU A 125 5.37 9.20 7.50
CA GLU A 125 5.66 7.77 7.47
C GLU A 125 4.37 6.93 7.35
N VAL A 126 3.29 7.31 8.05
CA VAL A 126 1.97 6.66 7.90
C VAL A 126 1.42 6.83 6.49
N ASN A 127 1.50 8.03 5.91
CA ASN A 127 1.06 8.30 4.55
C ASN A 127 1.84 7.49 3.50
N LEU A 128 3.14 7.25 3.74
CA LEU A 128 3.95 6.37 2.90
C LEU A 128 3.44 4.92 2.95
N ILE A 129 3.11 4.42 4.15
CA ILE A 129 2.53 3.08 4.31
C ILE A 129 1.18 2.97 3.59
N ASP A 130 0.34 4.01 3.67
CA ASP A 130 -0.93 4.05 2.96
C ASP A 130 -0.75 4.04 1.44
N SER A 131 0.19 4.82 0.91
CA SER A 131 0.54 4.83 -0.51
C SER A 131 1.04 3.46 -0.99
N GLN A 132 1.83 2.77 -0.17
CA GLN A 132 2.27 1.41 -0.44
C GLN A 132 1.09 0.43 -0.45
N SER A 133 0.13 0.59 0.46
CA SER A 133 -1.08 -0.23 0.50
C SER A 133 -1.94 -0.03 -0.74
N GLU A 134 -2.14 1.21 -1.18
CA GLU A 134 -2.87 1.53 -2.42
C GLU A 134 -2.21 0.92 -3.66
N PHE A 135 -0.88 0.95 -3.72
CA PHE A 135 -0.14 0.28 -4.78
C PHE A 135 -0.38 -1.23 -4.81
N GLN A 136 -0.39 -1.91 -3.66
CA GLN A 136 -0.72 -3.34 -3.61
C GLN A 136 -2.20 -3.60 -3.97
N LYS A 137 -3.14 -2.73 -3.56
CA LYS A 137 -4.55 -2.84 -3.97
C LYS A 137 -4.69 -2.76 -5.49
N SER A 138 -3.99 -1.82 -6.13
CA SER A 138 -3.98 -1.72 -7.60
C SER A 138 -3.44 -3.00 -8.26
N LYS A 139 -2.43 -3.67 -7.67
CA LYS A 139 -2.00 -4.97 -8.16
C LYS A 139 -3.07 -6.05 -8.00
N ILE A 140 -3.79 -6.07 -6.88
CA ILE A 140 -4.90 -7.01 -6.67
C ILE A 140 -5.95 -6.80 -7.75
N ASP A 141 -6.37 -5.56 -7.98
CA ASP A 141 -7.41 -5.23 -8.96
C ASP A 141 -7.00 -5.68 -10.37
N VAL A 142 -5.78 -5.34 -10.81
CA VAL A 142 -5.25 -5.75 -12.12
C VAL A 142 -5.18 -7.28 -12.25
N ASN A 143 -4.75 -7.99 -11.21
CA ASN A 143 -4.66 -9.46 -11.27
C ASN A 143 -6.03 -10.14 -11.20
N ARG A 144 -7.00 -9.56 -10.49
CA ARG A 144 -8.39 -10.03 -10.48
C ARG A 144 -9.06 -9.84 -11.84
N GLU A 145 -8.87 -8.68 -12.48
CA GLU A 145 -9.32 -8.46 -13.87
C GLU A 145 -8.72 -9.49 -14.83
N ASN A 146 -7.43 -9.83 -14.65
CA ASN A 146 -6.78 -10.87 -15.45
C ASN A 146 -7.37 -12.26 -15.18
N LEU A 147 -7.66 -12.61 -13.91
CA LEU A 147 -8.32 -13.87 -13.53
C LEU A 147 -9.70 -14.02 -14.18
N GLU A 148 -10.47 -12.93 -14.27
CA GLU A 148 -11.76 -12.92 -14.95
C GLU A 148 -11.63 -13.08 -16.48
N SER A 149 -10.47 -12.73 -17.03
CA SER A 149 -10.17 -12.74 -18.47
C SER A 149 -9.40 -13.98 -18.94
N LEU A 150 -9.39 -15.07 -18.15
CA LEU A 150 -8.66 -16.30 -18.49
C LEU A 150 -9.38 -17.22 -19.48
N GLU A 151 -10.62 -16.90 -19.83
CA GLU A 151 -11.43 -17.71 -20.74
C GLU A 151 -11.70 -16.97 -22.05
N ILE A 152 -11.33 -17.62 -23.16
CA ILE A 152 -11.73 -17.17 -24.50
C ILE A 152 -13.01 -17.93 -24.88
N LYS A 153 -14.09 -17.18 -25.11
CA LYS A 153 -15.40 -17.73 -25.46
C LYS A 153 -15.72 -17.55 -26.94
N ALA A 154 -16.55 -18.44 -27.49
CA ALA A 154 -17.00 -18.39 -28.87
C ALA A 154 -17.95 -17.19 -29.11
N PRO A 155 -17.70 -16.34 -30.12
CA PRO A 155 -18.55 -15.17 -30.40
C PRO A 155 -19.89 -15.50 -31.08
N HIS A 156 -19.96 -16.62 -31.79
CA HIS A 156 -21.14 -17.15 -32.48
C HIS A 156 -21.06 -18.68 -32.53
N ASP A 157 -22.06 -19.32 -33.14
CA ASP A 157 -22.07 -20.78 -33.34
C ASP A 157 -21.17 -21.16 -34.52
N GLY A 158 -20.49 -22.30 -34.47
CA GLY A 158 -19.65 -22.75 -35.58
C GLY A 158 -18.76 -23.95 -35.27
N ILE A 159 -17.76 -24.18 -36.14
CA ILE A 159 -16.73 -25.22 -35.96
C ILE A 159 -15.40 -24.58 -35.62
N VAL A 160 -14.79 -24.96 -34.50
CA VAL A 160 -13.48 -24.45 -34.09
C VAL A 160 -12.36 -25.03 -34.96
N VAL A 161 -11.54 -24.16 -35.53
CA VAL A 161 -10.33 -24.53 -36.26
C VAL A 161 -9.12 -23.91 -35.56
N LEU A 162 -8.34 -24.70 -34.83
CA LEU A 162 -7.11 -24.25 -34.18
C LEU A 162 -6.09 -23.81 -35.25
N LYS A 163 -5.41 -22.69 -34.98
CA LYS A 163 -4.42 -22.11 -35.90
C LYS A 163 -3.02 -22.46 -35.42
N LYS A 164 -2.17 -22.89 -36.35
CA LYS A 164 -0.76 -23.11 -36.07
C LYS A 164 -0.08 -21.78 -35.72
N SER A 165 0.81 -21.84 -34.75
CA SER A 165 1.72 -20.75 -34.40
C SER A 165 2.89 -20.67 -35.40
N TRP A 166 3.74 -19.66 -35.26
CA TRP A 166 4.89 -19.40 -36.14
C TRP A 166 5.94 -20.53 -36.14
N ASP A 167 5.94 -21.35 -35.09
CA ASP A 167 6.76 -22.55 -34.89
C ASP A 167 6.12 -23.82 -35.50
N ASP A 168 5.08 -23.66 -36.33
CA ASP A 168 4.27 -24.72 -36.96
C ASP A 168 3.57 -25.67 -35.96
N THR A 169 3.50 -25.30 -34.68
CA THR A 169 2.82 -26.10 -33.67
C THR A 169 1.39 -25.62 -33.41
N ILE A 170 0.48 -26.56 -33.13
CA ILE A 170 -0.90 -26.22 -32.72
C ILE A 170 -0.94 -25.87 -31.22
N PRO A 171 -1.82 -24.94 -30.80
CA PRO A 171 -2.06 -24.64 -29.39
C PRO A 171 -2.59 -25.88 -28.68
N GLN A 172 -2.01 -26.19 -27.53
CA GLN A 172 -2.34 -27.36 -26.71
C GLN A 172 -2.19 -26.99 -25.23
N ALA A 173 -2.87 -27.73 -24.35
CA ALA A 173 -2.68 -27.59 -22.91
C ALA A 173 -1.19 -27.74 -22.53
N GLY A 174 -0.72 -26.91 -21.60
CA GLY A 174 0.67 -26.82 -21.17
C GLY A 174 1.56 -25.92 -22.02
N LYS A 175 1.11 -25.44 -23.20
CA LYS A 175 1.90 -24.51 -24.01
C LYS A 175 1.72 -23.06 -23.57
N SER A 176 2.81 -22.31 -23.67
CA SER A 176 2.81 -20.86 -23.46
C SER A 176 2.51 -20.12 -24.75
N VAL A 177 1.61 -19.14 -24.68
CA VAL A 177 1.23 -18.28 -25.79
C VAL A 177 1.38 -16.82 -25.42
N PHE A 178 1.73 -16.00 -26.41
CA PHE A 178 1.82 -14.57 -26.24
C PHE A 178 0.50 -13.89 -26.59
N PRO A 179 0.14 -12.81 -25.89
CA PRO A 179 -1.02 -12.02 -26.27
C PRO A 179 -0.94 -11.51 -27.70
N GLY A 180 -2.09 -11.47 -28.38
CA GLY A 180 -2.21 -11.10 -29.79
C GLY A 180 -2.00 -12.25 -30.78
N MET A 181 -1.61 -13.44 -30.33
CA MET A 181 -1.55 -14.63 -31.18
C MET A 181 -2.96 -15.15 -31.53
N LYS A 182 -3.14 -15.57 -32.79
CA LYS A 182 -4.38 -16.23 -33.22
C LYS A 182 -4.34 -17.69 -32.79
N LEU A 183 -5.22 -18.07 -31.85
CA LEU A 183 -5.28 -19.44 -31.31
C LEU A 183 -6.26 -20.34 -32.09
N ALA A 184 -7.40 -19.77 -32.46
CA ALA A 184 -8.45 -20.47 -33.19
C ALA A 184 -9.16 -19.54 -34.17
N SER A 185 -9.81 -20.13 -35.16
CA SER A 185 -10.72 -19.48 -36.09
C SER A 185 -12.07 -20.17 -35.98
N LEU A 186 -13.14 -19.39 -36.04
CA LEU A 186 -14.51 -19.89 -36.05
C LEU A 186 -15.16 -19.43 -37.36
N PRO A 187 -15.10 -20.22 -38.44
CA PRO A 187 -15.76 -19.87 -39.69
C PRO A 187 -17.27 -19.90 -39.49
N ASP A 188 -17.96 -18.90 -40.02
CA ASP A 188 -19.41 -18.94 -40.12
C ASP A 188 -19.80 -19.95 -41.21
N LEU A 189 -20.61 -20.95 -40.84
CA LEU A 189 -21.11 -21.98 -41.75
C LEU A 189 -22.50 -21.63 -42.30
N SER A 190 -23.05 -20.46 -41.95
CA SER A 190 -24.25 -19.93 -42.57
C SER A 190 -23.91 -19.22 -43.89
N SER A 191 -23.76 -20.01 -44.95
CA SER A 191 -23.85 -19.55 -46.35
C SER A 191 -24.83 -20.44 -47.11
#